data_AF-A0A3M2UQ38-F1
#
_entry.id   AF-A0A3M2UQ38-F1
#
_cell.length_a   1.000
_cell.length_b   1.000
_cell.length_c   1.000
_cell.angle_alpha   90.00
_cell.angle_beta   90.00
_cell.angle_gamma   90.00
#
_symmetry.space_group_name_H-M   'P 1'
#
loop_
_entity.id
_entity.type
_entity.pdbx_description
1 polymer ?
#
loop_
_entity_poly.entity_id
_entity_poly.type
_entity_poly.pdbx_seq_one_letter_code
_entity_poly.pdbx_strand_id
1 'polypeptide(L)' 'ELIIRAAALSHELNTPITPGFEALVFKASRGIEDIYELTYIRKDGSRLSAMVSV' A
#
# COMPACT_ATOMS: atom_id res chain seq x y z
N GLU A 1 6.23 0.61 6.38
CA GLU A 1 5.17 0.12 5.49
C GLU A 1 5.23 0.63 4.06
N LEU A 2 4.85 1.87 3.79
CA LEU A 2 4.70 2.33 2.39
C LEU A 2 5.96 2.25 1.52
N ILE A 3 7.17 2.43 2.09
CA ILE A 3 8.43 2.32 1.34
C ILE A 3 8.63 0.87 0.83
N ILE A 4 8.39 -0.11 1.71
CA ILE A 4 8.51 -1.53 1.37
C ILE A 4 7.46 -1.89 0.32
N ARG A 5 6.22 -1.41 0.48
CA ARG A 5 5.13 -1.60 -0.49
C ARG A 5 5.46 -1.01 -1.86
N ALA A 6 5.89 0.25 -1.88
CA ALA A 6 6.27 0.93 -3.12
C ALA A 6 7.41 0.17 -3.84
N ALA A 7 8.42 -0.31 -3.10
CA ALA A 7 9.48 -1.13 -3.67
C ALA A 7 8.98 -2.47 -4.23
N ALA A 8 8.12 -3.18 -3.48
CA ALA A 8 7.54 -4.45 -3.91
C ALA A 8 6.68 -4.29 -5.17
N LEU A 9 5.77 -3.31 -5.21
CA LEU A 9 4.95 -3.02 -6.38
C LEU A 9 5.79 -2.51 -7.55
N SER A 10 6.85 -1.74 -7.30
CA SER A 10 7.74 -1.27 -8.36
C SER A 10 8.45 -2.41 -9.04
N HIS A 11 8.88 -3.41 -8.25
CA HIS A 11 9.48 -4.63 -8.76
C HIS A 11 8.47 -5.51 -9.51
N GLU A 12 7.26 -5.67 -8.98
CA GLU A 12 6.19 -6.45 -9.60
C GLU A 12 5.75 -5.88 -10.95
N LEU A 13 5.61 -4.55 -11.04
CA LEU A 13 5.02 -3.87 -12.19
C LEU A 13 6.08 -3.19 -13.08
N ASN A 14 7.38 -3.43 -12.82
CA ASN A 14 8.53 -2.84 -13.52
C ASN A 14 8.39 -1.32 -13.74
N THR A 15 7.80 -0.61 -12.78
CA THR A 15 7.51 0.82 -12.86
C THR A 15 7.98 1.47 -11.56
N PRO A 16 8.73 2.58 -11.58
CA PRO A 16 9.08 3.29 -10.35
C PRO A 16 7.82 3.87 -9.70
N ILE A 17 7.47 3.41 -8.50
CA ILE A 17 6.34 3.90 -7.70
C ILE A 17 6.88 4.68 -6.53
N THR A 18 6.39 5.91 -6.33
CA THR A 18 6.84 6.71 -5.20
C THR A 18 6.22 6.19 -3.89
N PRO A 19 7.00 6.12 -2.79
CA PRO A 19 6.44 5.85 -1.47
C PRO A 19 5.46 6.95 -1.09
N GLY A 20 4.19 6.60 -0.90
CA GLY A 20 3.16 7.57 -0.56
C GLY A 20 1.76 7.07 -0.91
N PHE A 21 0.85 8.02 -1.10
CA PHE A 21 -0.51 7.73 -1.56
C PHE A 21 -0.51 6.93 -2.88
N GLU A 22 0.45 7.21 -3.78
CA GLU A 22 0.59 6.48 -5.05
C GLU A 22 0.72 4.97 -4.84
N ALA A 23 1.50 4.53 -3.85
CA ALA A 23 1.65 3.11 -3.52
C ALA A 23 0.36 2.44 -3.02
N LEU A 24 -0.64 3.20 -2.58
CA LEU A 24 -1.92 2.69 -2.09
C LEU A 24 -2.97 2.53 -3.19
N VAL A 25 -2.89 3.37 -4.23
CA VAL A 25 -3.91 3.43 -5.30
C VAL A 25 -3.39 2.97 -6.65
N PHE A 26 -2.11 2.58 -6.76
CA PHE A 26 -1.47 2.29 -8.04
C PHE A 26 -2.19 1.19 -8.84
N LYS A 27 -2.50 0.05 -8.22
CA LYS A 27 -3.22 -1.06 -8.86
C LYS A 27 -4.67 -0.68 -9.18
N ALA A 28 -5.37 -0.08 -8.22
CA ALA A 28 -6.75 0.39 -8.39
C ALA A 28 -6.89 1.42 -9.52
N SER A 29 -5.91 2.31 -9.70
CA SER A 29 -5.90 3.30 -10.79
C SER A 29 -5.83 2.68 -12.19
N ARG A 30 -5.42 1.41 -12.28
CA ARG A 30 -5.34 0.61 -13.52
C ARG A 30 -6.52 -0.36 -13.67
N GLY A 31 -7.54 -0.25 -12.81
CA GLY A 31 -8.68 -1.16 -12.76
C GLY A 31 -8.35 -2.55 -12.22
N ILE A 32 -7.23 -2.69 -11.50
CA ILE A 32 -6.82 -3.94 -10.86
C ILE A 32 -7.19 -3.84 -9.38
N GLU A 33 -7.99 -4.78 -8.89
CA GLU A 33 -8.34 -4.86 -7.47
C GLU A 33 -7.07 -5.04 -6.61
N ASP A 34 -6.91 -4.19 -5.59
CA ASP A 34 -5.74 -4.21 -4.71
C ASP A 34 -6.17 -4.48 -3.27
N ILE A 35 -5.98 -5.72 -2.81
CA ILE A 35 -6.30 -6.16 -1.44
C ILE A 35 -5.01 -6.38 -0.65
N TYR A 36 -4.89 -5.73 0.51
CA TYR A 36 -3.68 -5.80 1.33
C TYR A 36 -3.93 -5.43 2.79
N GLU A 37 -3.00 -5.83 3.65
CA GLU A 37 -3.02 -5.48 5.07
C GLU A 37 -2.23 -4.18 5.31
N LEU A 38 -2.79 -3.27 6.11
CA LEU A 38 -2.11 -2.12 6.67
C LEU A 38 -2.13 -2.17 8.19
N THR A 39 -1.00 -1.84 8.80
CA THR A 39 -0.94 -1.61 10.25
C THR A 39 -1.30 -0.15 10.53
N TYR A 40 -2.50 0.08 11.04
CA TYR A 40 -2.91 1.37 11.59
C TYR A 40 -2.26 1.58 12.96
N ILE A 41 -1.63 2.74 13.14
CA ILE A 41 -1.11 3.17 14.43
C ILE A 41 -2.12 4.14 15.04
N ARG A 42 -2.78 3.71 16.11
CA ARG A 42 -3.71 4.57 16.85
C ARG A 42 -2.92 5.67 17.57
N LYS A 43 -3.62 6.75 17.96
CA LYS A 43 -3.00 7.87 18.71
C LYS A 43 -2.35 7.44 20.03
N ASP A 44 -2.83 6.34 20.62
CA ASP A 44 -2.27 5.73 21.84
C ASP A 44 -1.04 4.83 21.57
N GLY A 45 -0.58 4.73 20.32
CA GLY A 45 0.54 3.89 19.91
C GLY A 45 0.20 2.42 19.67
N SER A 46 -1.04 2.00 19.91
CA SER A 46 -1.47 0.63 19.64
C SER A 46 -1.52 0.35 18.14
N ARG A 47 -1.16 -0.88 17.78
CA ARG A 47 -1.16 -1.38 16.40
C ARG A 47 -2.49 -2.10 16.13
N LEU A 48 -3.09 -1.79 14.99
CA LEU A 48 -4.27 -2.48 14.49
C LEU A 48 -4.00 -2.93 13.06
N SER A 49 -4.05 -4.22 12.83
CA SER A 49 -4.11 -4.78 11.49
C SER A 49 -5.47 -4.50 10.86
N ALA A 50 -5.46 -3.93 9.66
CA ALA A 50 -6.66 -3.67 8.87
C ALA A 50 -6.47 -4.19 7.45
N MET A 51 -7.43 -4.96 6.95
CA MET A 51 -7.48 -5.33 5.54
C MET A 51 -8.11 -4.16 4.76
N VAL A 52 -7.45 -3.76 3.68
CA VAL A 52 -7.85 -2.67 2.80
C VAL A 52 -8.03 -3.24 1.40
N SER A 53 -9.14 -2.90 0.76
CA SER A 53 -9.43 -3.19 -0.65
C SER A 53 -9.73 -1.86 -1.35
N VAL A 54 -9.09 -1.63 -2.49
CA VAL A 54 -9.20 -0.40 -3.30
C VAL A 54 -9.48 -0.77 -4.76
#